data_AF-A0A2W1BTW7-F1
#
_entry.id   AF-A0A2W1BTW7-F1
#
_cell.length_a   1.000
_cell.length_b   1.000
_cell.length_c   1.000
_cell.angle_alpha   90.00
_cell.angle_beta   90.00
_cell.angle_gamma   90.00
#
_symmetry.space_group_name_H-M   'P 1'
#
loop_
_entity.id
_entity.type
_entity.pdbx_description
1 polymer ?
#
loop_
_entity_poly.entity_id
_entity_poly.type
_entity_poly.pdbx_seq_one_letter_code
_entity_poly.pdbx_strand_id
1 'polypeptide(L)'
;MVTVEVIPVNKNKQIIEKDVQSLFKPFNIMFALFFCSKYRIRNDVIHTNSLFYKVVSGICCLAIFIGYCISVFIKIFTIHLEGINYSKFCYNITVCALFFSGYTLIYYTHVIESNRNVLLMYKIQNIYKIVKTRGVFVKNFIKYNWIGVAVVALYQLLWILFFTIAFASNYEYYEVIANYVYVIFDLTGLYCVRIMRIIREPLRLWLDDVKNVQHVDHEGKASFWNKMLRIYLETLDAYQVAARTIQPGVSLIFNY
;
A
#
# COMPACT_ATOMS: atom_id res chain seq x y z
N MET A 1 15.80 23.36 15.17
CA MET A 1 15.56 21.90 15.05
C MET A 1 14.43 21.56 16.01
N VAL A 2 13.19 21.47 15.53
CA VAL A 2 12.05 21.13 16.39
C VAL A 2 11.98 19.61 16.44
N THR A 3 12.47 19.04 17.54
CA THR A 3 12.27 17.64 17.90
C THR A 3 10.78 17.42 18.12
N VAL A 4 10.11 16.88 17.10
CA VAL A 4 8.76 16.34 17.24
C VAL A 4 8.87 15.13 18.15
N GLU A 5 8.51 15.30 19.41
CA GLU A 5 8.33 14.20 20.34
C GLU A 5 7.42 13.15 19.70
N VAL A 6 7.93 11.93 19.61
CA VAL A 6 7.13 10.77 19.27
C VAL A 6 6.13 10.59 20.40
N ILE A 7 4.92 11.14 20.22
CA ILE A 7 3.82 10.96 21.17
C ILE A 7 3.71 9.45 21.43
N PRO A 8 3.88 8.99 22.67
CA PRO A 8 3.78 7.58 22.98
C PRO A 8 2.36 7.13 22.62
N VAL A 9 2.27 6.18 21.70
CA VAL A 9 1.01 5.48 21.39
C VAL A 9 0.46 4.96 22.71
N ASN A 10 -0.61 5.58 23.18
CA ASN A 10 -1.23 5.29 24.47
C ASN A 10 -1.51 3.78 24.57
N LYS A 11 -0.98 3.13 25.62
CA LYS A 11 -1.01 1.67 25.85
C LYS A 11 -2.41 1.10 26.09
N ASN A 12 -3.45 1.91 26.06
CA ASN A 12 -4.82 1.43 25.93
C ASN A 12 -4.95 0.80 24.54
N LYS A 13 -4.98 -0.53 24.46
CA LYS A 13 -5.23 -1.30 23.23
C LYS A 13 -6.41 -0.67 22.49
N GLN A 14 -6.15 0.21 21.53
CA GLN A 14 -7.18 0.87 20.75
C GLN A 14 -7.74 -0.20 19.82
N ILE A 15 -8.87 -0.77 20.24
CA ILE A 15 -9.63 -1.73 19.45
C ILE A 15 -10.01 -1.02 18.16
N ILE A 16 -9.67 -1.64 17.04
CA ILE A 16 -9.96 -1.08 15.73
C ILE A 16 -11.35 -1.53 15.31
N GLU A 17 -12.18 -0.57 14.89
CA GLU A 17 -13.53 -0.86 14.41
C GLU A 17 -13.47 -1.90 13.28
N LYS A 18 -14.34 -2.92 13.35
CA LYS A 18 -14.37 -4.03 12.38
C LYS A 18 -14.55 -3.55 10.94
N ASP A 19 -15.24 -2.43 10.75
CA ASP A 19 -15.41 -1.81 9.43
C ASP A 19 -14.08 -1.29 8.86
N VAL A 20 -13.24 -0.67 9.70
CA VAL A 20 -11.91 -0.19 9.32
C VAL A 20 -10.99 -1.37 9.01
N GLN A 21 -11.06 -2.44 9.80
CA GLN A 21 -10.33 -3.66 9.49
C GLN A 21 -10.79 -4.24 8.13
N SER A 22 -12.10 -4.30 7.90
CA SER A 22 -12.70 -4.82 6.66
C SER A 22 -12.35 -3.98 5.43
N LEU A 23 -12.15 -2.67 5.61
CA LEU A 23 -11.73 -1.74 4.57
C LEU A 23 -10.37 -2.11 3.96
N PHE A 24 -9.44 -2.59 4.78
CA PHE A 24 -8.07 -2.93 4.36
C PHE A 24 -7.77 -4.42 4.33
N LYS A 25 -8.70 -5.25 4.80
CA LYS A 25 -8.61 -6.71 4.75
C LYS A 25 -8.23 -7.27 3.37
N PRO A 26 -8.82 -6.85 2.23
CA PRO A 26 -8.45 -7.42 0.93
C PRO A 26 -6.98 -7.17 0.58
N PHE A 27 -6.45 -5.98 0.88
CA PHE A 27 -5.03 -5.67 0.68
C PHE A 27 -4.13 -6.48 1.62
N ASN A 28 -4.50 -6.58 2.90
CA ASN A 28 -3.71 -7.33 3.87
C ASN A 28 -3.63 -8.82 3.54
N ILE A 29 -4.70 -9.41 2.99
CA ILE A 29 -4.70 -10.80 2.51
C ILE A 29 -3.71 -10.96 1.36
N MET A 30 -3.76 -10.09 0.35
CA MET A 30 -2.85 -10.18 -0.78
C MET A 30 -1.39 -9.94 -0.36
N PHE A 31 -1.12 -8.90 0.43
CA PHE A 31 0.23 -8.65 0.92
C PHE A 31 0.76 -9.79 1.81
N ALA A 32 -0.10 -10.45 2.59
CA ALA A 32 0.28 -11.62 3.37
C ALA A 32 0.62 -12.83 2.48
N LEU A 33 -0.12 -13.04 1.38
CA LEU A 33 0.18 -14.07 0.37
C LEU A 33 1.59 -13.89 -0.21
N PHE A 34 2.03 -12.63 -0.33
CA PHE A 34 3.36 -12.26 -0.83
C PHE A 34 4.41 -12.02 0.27
N PHE A 35 4.16 -12.45 1.50
CA PHE A 35 5.07 -12.23 2.65
C PHE A 35 5.48 -10.76 2.87
N CYS A 36 4.66 -9.80 2.43
CA CYS A 36 4.92 -8.36 2.49
C CYS A 36 3.84 -7.63 3.29
N SER A 37 3.26 -8.29 4.30
CA SER A 37 2.20 -7.71 5.12
C SER A 37 2.69 -6.46 5.85
N LYS A 38 1.92 -5.37 5.76
CA LYS A 38 2.26 -4.08 6.38
C LYS A 38 2.17 -4.09 7.91
N TYR A 39 1.28 -4.92 8.44
CA TYR A 39 1.00 -5.08 9.86
C TYR A 39 0.28 -6.42 10.09
N ARG A 40 0.05 -6.76 11.36
CA ARG A 40 -0.68 -7.97 11.77
C ARG A 40 -1.97 -7.59 12.47
N ILE A 41 -3.09 -8.17 12.04
CA ILE A 41 -4.37 -8.05 12.75
C ILE A 41 -4.51 -9.28 13.66
N ARG A 42 -4.64 -9.10 14.98
CA ARG A 42 -4.91 -10.18 15.94
C ARG A 42 -5.85 -9.67 17.03
N ASN A 43 -6.94 -10.41 17.29
CA ASN A 43 -7.92 -10.09 18.32
C ASN A 43 -8.46 -8.64 18.22
N ASP A 44 -8.87 -8.23 17.01
CA ASP A 44 -9.37 -6.87 16.72
C ASP A 44 -8.38 -5.72 16.98
N VAL A 45 -7.11 -6.04 17.21
CA VAL A 45 -6.02 -5.08 17.40
C VAL A 45 -5.00 -5.22 16.27
N ILE A 46 -4.54 -4.08 15.76
CA ILE A 46 -3.43 -4.05 14.82
C ILE A 46 -2.12 -3.96 15.58
N HIS A 47 -1.25 -4.89 15.28
CA HIS A 47 0.09 -5.02 15.82
C HIS A 47 1.12 -4.82 14.73
N THR A 48 2.28 -4.33 15.15
CA THR A 48 3.48 -4.28 14.34
C THR A 48 3.94 -5.70 14.02
N ASN A 49 4.64 -5.89 12.90
CA ASN A 49 5.14 -7.21 12.55
C ASN A 49 6.15 -7.71 13.60
N SER A 50 6.08 -9.00 13.93
CA SER A 50 7.05 -9.62 14.85
C SER A 50 8.42 -9.68 14.19
N LEU A 51 9.49 -9.68 14.99
CA LEU A 51 10.86 -9.81 14.49
C LEU A 51 11.01 -11.07 13.62
N PHE A 52 10.44 -12.19 14.05
CA PHE A 52 10.41 -13.43 13.27
C PHE A 52 9.80 -13.24 11.87
N TYR A 53 8.66 -12.55 11.77
CA TYR A 53 8.05 -12.27 10.47
C TYR A 53 8.94 -11.36 9.61
N LYS A 54 9.59 -10.35 10.21
CA LYS A 54 10.52 -9.46 9.49
C LYS A 54 11.70 -10.24 8.89
N VAL A 55 12.25 -11.18 9.65
CA VAL A 55 13.35 -12.05 9.20
C VAL A 55 12.87 -13.00 8.09
N VAL A 56 11.77 -13.71 8.29
CA VAL A 56 11.21 -14.63 7.28
C VAL A 56 10.89 -13.89 5.97
N SER A 57 10.23 -12.74 6.06
CA SER A 57 9.93 -11.89 4.90
C SER A 57 11.20 -11.43 4.18
N GLY A 58 12.25 -11.07 4.93
CA GLY A 58 13.55 -10.71 4.37
C GLY A 58 14.26 -11.87 3.68
N ILE A 59 14.18 -13.08 4.24
CA ILE A 59 14.72 -14.30 3.60
C ILE A 59 13.95 -14.61 2.31
N CYS A 60 12.62 -14.53 2.33
CA CYS A 60 11.81 -14.71 1.13
C CYS A 60 12.14 -13.67 0.05
N CYS A 61 12.32 -12.40 0.44
CA CYS A 61 12.78 -11.32 -0.44
C CYS A 61 14.11 -11.66 -1.12
N LEU A 62 15.10 -12.08 -0.34
CA LEU A 62 16.43 -12.43 -0.86
C LEU A 62 16.37 -13.67 -1.75
N ALA A 63 15.60 -14.69 -1.38
CA ALA A 63 15.43 -15.91 -2.17
C ALA A 63 14.81 -15.63 -3.54
N ILE A 64 13.77 -14.79 -3.60
CA ILE A 64 13.14 -14.37 -4.86
C ILE A 64 14.15 -13.63 -5.75
N PHE A 65 14.91 -12.69 -5.17
CA PHE A 65 15.92 -11.93 -5.90
C PHE A 65 17.04 -12.83 -6.43
N ILE A 66 17.62 -13.68 -5.59
CA ILE A 66 18.69 -14.60 -5.97
C ILE A 66 18.20 -15.56 -7.05
N GLY A 67 16.98 -16.10 -6.91
CA GLY A 67 16.37 -16.97 -7.92
C GLY A 67 16.22 -16.29 -9.27
N TYR A 68 15.77 -15.02 -9.28
CA TYR A 68 15.67 -14.24 -10.52
C TYR A 68 17.06 -13.97 -11.13
N CYS A 69 18.04 -13.53 -10.33
CA CYS A 69 19.41 -13.31 -10.77
C CYS A 69 20.02 -14.58 -11.40
N ILE A 70 19.96 -15.72 -10.70
CA ILE A 70 20.49 -17.00 -11.20
C ILE A 70 19.86 -17.34 -12.56
N SER A 71 18.55 -17.14 -12.71
CA SER A 71 17.85 -17.41 -13.96
C SER A 71 18.36 -16.54 -15.12
N VAL A 72 18.61 -15.25 -14.87
CA VAL A 72 19.21 -14.34 -15.86
C VAL A 72 20.66 -14.73 -16.17
N PHE A 73 21.45 -15.09 -15.15
CA PHE A 73 22.86 -15.45 -15.30
C PHE A 73 23.07 -16.76 -16.06
N ILE A 74 22.25 -17.80 -15.83
CA ILE A 74 22.35 -19.08 -16.55
C ILE A 74 22.22 -18.88 -18.06
N LYS A 75 21.35 -17.96 -18.50
CA LYS A 75 21.13 -17.64 -19.92
C LYS A 75 22.36 -17.06 -20.62
N ILE A 76 23.19 -16.32 -19.89
CA ILE A 76 24.45 -15.75 -20.42
C ILE A 76 25.37 -16.88 -20.89
N PHE A 77 25.42 -17.98 -20.14
CA PHE A 77 26.32 -19.09 -20.41
C PHE A 77 25.77 -20.08 -21.46
N THR A 78 24.48 -19.98 -21.82
CA THR A 78 23.83 -20.91 -22.75
C THR A 78 23.53 -20.31 -24.12
N ILE A 79 23.49 -18.98 -24.26
CA ILE A 79 23.07 -18.29 -25.48
C ILE A 79 24.21 -17.44 -26.03
N HIS A 80 24.48 -17.52 -27.34
CA HIS A 80 25.36 -16.56 -28.00
C HIS A 80 24.75 -15.15 -27.98
N LEU A 81 25.48 -14.23 -27.36
CA LEU A 81 25.08 -12.83 -27.15
C LEU A 81 25.25 -12.00 -28.44
N GLU A 82 24.41 -12.26 -29.43
CA GLU A 82 24.38 -11.50 -30.68
C GLU A 82 22.98 -10.95 -30.98
N GLY A 83 22.92 -9.79 -31.64
CA GLY A 83 21.69 -9.15 -32.11
C GLY A 83 20.61 -8.98 -31.03
N ILE A 84 19.46 -9.62 -31.25
CA ILE A 84 18.27 -9.53 -30.38
C ILE A 84 18.55 -10.09 -28.97
N ASN A 85 19.40 -11.12 -28.85
CA ASN A 85 19.68 -11.75 -27.57
C ASN A 85 20.51 -10.84 -26.65
N TYR A 86 21.46 -10.08 -27.22
CA TYR A 86 22.18 -9.04 -26.49
C TYR A 86 21.24 -7.95 -25.96
N SER A 87 20.31 -7.48 -26.79
CA SER A 87 19.32 -6.48 -26.39
C SER A 87 18.38 -6.99 -25.27
N LYS A 88 17.91 -8.25 -25.37
CA LYS A 88 17.12 -8.91 -24.32
C LYS A 88 17.90 -9.04 -23.02
N PHE A 89 19.19 -9.34 -23.11
CA PHE A 89 20.05 -9.45 -21.94
C PHE A 89 20.20 -8.11 -21.20
N CYS A 90 20.53 -7.03 -21.93
CA CYS A 90 20.60 -5.69 -21.35
C CYS A 90 19.27 -5.30 -20.68
N TYR A 91 18.16 -5.57 -21.35
CA TYR A 91 16.82 -5.36 -20.79
C TYR A 91 16.61 -6.13 -19.49
N ASN A 92 16.94 -7.42 -19.45
CA ASN A 92 16.78 -8.26 -18.26
C ASN A 92 17.63 -7.79 -17.08
N ILE A 93 18.86 -7.29 -17.31
CA ILE A 93 19.68 -6.69 -16.24
C ILE A 93 19.00 -5.43 -15.69
N THR A 94 18.56 -4.52 -16.57
CA THR A 94 17.90 -3.28 -16.14
C THR A 94 16.64 -3.60 -15.33
N VAL A 95 15.83 -4.54 -15.81
CA VAL A 95 14.64 -5.03 -15.13
C VAL A 95 14.99 -5.68 -13.79
N CYS A 96 16.05 -6.48 -13.72
CA CYS A 96 16.54 -7.06 -12.47
C CYS A 96 16.89 -5.99 -11.43
N ALA A 97 17.62 -4.94 -11.83
CA ALA A 97 18.01 -3.86 -10.95
C ALA A 97 16.80 -3.07 -10.44
N LEU A 98 15.86 -2.75 -11.34
CA LEU A 98 14.61 -2.08 -10.99
C LEU A 98 13.77 -2.92 -10.02
N PHE A 99 13.60 -4.22 -10.30
CA PHE A 99 12.87 -5.10 -9.41
C PHE A 99 13.50 -5.22 -8.03
N PHE A 100 14.82 -5.33 -7.96
CA PHE A 100 15.51 -5.40 -6.68
C PHE A 100 15.29 -4.13 -5.87
N SER A 101 15.58 -2.96 -6.45
CA SER A 101 15.38 -1.67 -5.78
C SER A 101 13.93 -1.51 -5.30
N GLY A 102 13.00 -1.91 -6.15
CA GLY A 102 11.59 -1.82 -5.91
C GLY A 102 11.08 -2.74 -4.81
N TYR A 103 11.46 -4.01 -4.84
CA TYR A 103 11.04 -4.99 -3.85
C TYR A 103 11.71 -4.74 -2.49
N THR A 104 12.98 -4.32 -2.46
CA THR A 104 13.65 -3.87 -1.23
C THR A 104 12.92 -2.69 -0.59
N LEU A 105 12.46 -1.74 -1.40
CA LEU A 105 11.67 -0.60 -0.93
C LEU A 105 10.31 -1.02 -0.36
N ILE A 106 9.61 -1.94 -1.02
CA ILE A 106 8.36 -2.51 -0.51
C ILE A 106 8.61 -3.22 0.82
N TYR A 107 9.65 -4.06 0.90
CA TYR A 107 10.04 -4.72 2.15
C TYR A 107 10.32 -3.70 3.26
N TYR A 108 11.10 -2.66 2.99
CA TYR A 108 11.41 -1.63 3.96
C TYR A 108 10.14 -0.90 4.43
N THR A 109 9.34 -0.40 3.50
CA THR A 109 8.15 0.41 3.81
C THR A 109 7.01 -0.42 4.42
N HIS A 110 6.81 -1.67 4.02
CA HIS A 110 5.74 -2.52 4.55
C HIS A 110 6.17 -3.21 5.84
N VAL A 111 7.35 -3.83 5.86
CA VAL A 111 7.72 -4.79 6.90
C VAL A 111 8.57 -4.13 7.99
N ILE A 112 9.65 -3.43 7.61
CA ILE A 112 10.54 -2.75 8.56
C ILE A 112 9.80 -1.61 9.26
N GLU A 113 9.22 -0.69 8.49
CA GLU A 113 8.44 0.47 8.95
C GLU A 113 7.00 0.12 9.34
N SER A 114 6.74 -1.13 9.76
CA SER A 114 5.42 -1.57 10.21
C SER A 114 4.83 -0.71 11.34
N ASN A 115 5.66 -0.11 12.20
CA ASN A 115 5.22 0.85 13.23
C ASN A 115 4.47 2.06 12.64
N ARG A 116 4.98 2.62 11.52
CA ARG A 116 4.32 3.73 10.83
C ARG A 116 3.04 3.30 10.15
N ASN A 117 3.01 2.10 9.56
CA ASN A 117 1.79 1.54 8.97
C ASN A 117 0.68 1.33 10.02
N VAL A 118 1.05 0.92 11.24
CA VAL A 118 0.10 0.82 12.36
C VAL A 118 -0.42 2.21 12.76
N LEU A 119 0.47 3.20 12.90
CA LEU A 119 0.09 4.58 13.20
C LEU A 119 -0.86 5.16 12.14
N LEU A 120 -0.57 4.93 10.86
CA LEU A 120 -1.43 5.31 9.73
C LEU A 120 -2.83 4.73 9.89
N MET A 121 -2.95 3.47 10.31
CA MET A 121 -4.26 2.86 10.49
C MET A 121 -5.07 3.52 11.62
N TYR A 122 -4.42 3.89 12.72
CA TYR A 122 -5.10 4.63 13.79
C TYR A 122 -5.60 6.00 13.31
N LYS A 123 -4.81 6.72 12.50
CA LYS A 123 -5.25 7.98 11.89
C LYS A 123 -6.43 7.79 10.94
N ILE A 124 -6.42 6.72 10.14
CA ILE A 124 -7.55 6.38 9.28
C ILE A 124 -8.79 6.00 10.07
N GLN A 125 -8.65 5.33 11.22
CA GLN A 125 -9.78 5.05 12.09
C GLN A 125 -10.42 6.34 12.64
N ASN A 126 -9.63 7.34 13.00
CA ASN A 126 -10.17 8.65 13.42
C ASN A 126 -10.94 9.31 12.27
N ILE A 127 -10.38 9.30 11.07
CA ILE A 127 -11.06 9.80 9.86
C ILE A 127 -12.36 9.04 9.60
N TYR A 128 -12.32 7.71 9.71
CA TYR A 128 -13.48 6.85 9.54
C TYR A 128 -14.61 7.23 10.49
N LYS A 129 -14.31 7.50 11.77
CA LYS A 129 -15.31 7.96 12.75
C LYS A 129 -15.97 9.27 12.31
N ILE A 130 -15.19 10.25 11.87
CA ILE A 130 -15.69 11.55 11.38
C ILE A 130 -16.65 11.34 10.20
N VAL A 131 -16.26 10.49 9.24
CA VAL A 131 -17.04 10.20 8.03
C VAL A 131 -18.32 9.42 8.35
N LYS A 132 -18.24 8.44 9.27
CA LYS A 132 -19.37 7.62 9.71
C LYS A 132 -20.43 8.42 10.45
N THR A 133 -20.03 9.34 11.34
CA THR A 133 -20.97 10.25 12.03
C THR A 133 -21.77 11.12 11.06
N ARG A 134 -21.27 11.34 9.84
CA ARG A 134 -21.92 12.11 8.79
C ARG A 134 -22.76 11.26 7.82
N GLY A 135 -23.02 9.99 8.15
CA GLY A 135 -23.90 9.12 7.38
C GLY A 135 -23.32 8.59 6.06
N VAL A 136 -22.01 8.75 5.82
CA VAL A 136 -21.39 8.23 4.60
C VAL A 136 -21.33 6.71 4.60
N PHE A 137 -21.77 6.11 3.50
CA PHE A 137 -21.80 4.65 3.33
C PHE A 137 -20.40 4.05 3.14
N VAL A 138 -19.70 3.73 4.23
CA VAL A 138 -18.37 3.11 4.15
C VAL A 138 -18.40 1.69 3.58
N LYS A 139 -19.57 1.03 3.60
CA LYS A 139 -19.80 -0.24 2.91
C LYS A 139 -19.44 -0.18 1.42
N ASN A 140 -19.65 0.97 0.78
CA ASN A 140 -19.29 1.17 -0.63
C ASN A 140 -17.76 1.17 -0.81
N PHE A 141 -17.01 1.84 0.07
CA PHE A 141 -15.54 1.81 0.02
C PHE A 141 -14.99 0.40 0.21
N ILE A 142 -15.54 -0.37 1.16
CA ILE A 142 -15.18 -1.77 1.37
C ILE A 142 -15.43 -2.58 0.08
N LYS A 143 -16.61 -2.46 -0.51
CA LYS A 143 -16.97 -3.15 -1.77
C LYS A 143 -16.01 -2.79 -2.90
N TYR A 144 -15.71 -1.50 -3.11
CA TYR A 144 -14.78 -1.07 -4.14
C TYR A 144 -13.34 -1.51 -3.91
N ASN A 145 -12.90 -1.66 -2.66
CA ASN A 145 -11.58 -2.19 -2.34
C ASN A 145 -11.48 -3.68 -2.71
N TRP A 146 -12.49 -4.48 -2.37
CA TRP A 146 -12.58 -5.89 -2.80
C TRP A 146 -12.60 -6.03 -4.32
N ILE A 147 -13.44 -5.25 -5.00
CA ILE A 147 -13.50 -5.24 -6.47
C ILE A 147 -12.15 -4.85 -7.05
N GLY A 148 -11.51 -3.79 -6.53
CA GLY A 148 -10.22 -3.33 -7.03
C GLY A 148 -9.13 -4.39 -6.90
N VAL A 149 -9.03 -5.04 -5.74
CA VAL A 149 -8.06 -6.12 -5.52
C VAL A 149 -8.36 -7.33 -6.41
N ALA A 150 -9.63 -7.70 -6.57
CA ALA A 150 -10.05 -8.79 -7.46
C ALA A 150 -9.73 -8.50 -8.93
N VAL A 151 -9.93 -7.26 -9.39
CA VAL A 151 -9.60 -6.83 -10.76
C VAL A 151 -8.09 -6.90 -10.99
N VAL A 152 -7.26 -6.41 -10.06
CA VAL A 152 -5.80 -6.50 -10.19
C VAL A 152 -5.35 -7.96 -10.21
N ALA A 153 -5.89 -8.79 -9.33
CA ALA A 153 -5.55 -10.22 -9.30
C ALA A 153 -5.98 -10.94 -10.59
N LEU A 154 -7.20 -10.68 -11.08
CA LEU A 154 -7.71 -11.28 -12.30
C LEU A 154 -6.92 -10.83 -13.53
N TYR A 155 -6.63 -9.53 -13.63
CA TYR A 155 -5.81 -8.98 -14.72
C TYR A 155 -4.46 -9.69 -14.78
N GLN A 156 -3.79 -9.88 -13.64
CA GLN A 156 -2.49 -10.54 -13.62
C GLN A 156 -2.56 -12.05 -13.88
N LEU A 157 -3.61 -12.73 -13.41
CA LEU A 157 -3.84 -14.13 -13.78
C LEU A 157 -4.04 -14.29 -15.29
N LEU A 158 -4.86 -13.43 -15.91
CA LEU A 158 -5.09 -13.45 -17.35
C LEU A 158 -3.81 -13.14 -18.13
N TRP A 159 -3.01 -12.18 -17.64
CA TRP A 159 -1.72 -11.85 -18.24
C TRP A 159 -0.76 -13.04 -18.22
N ILE A 160 -0.58 -13.69 -17.06
CA ILE A 160 0.27 -14.88 -16.95
C ILE A 160 -0.21 -16.00 -17.87
N LEU A 161 -1.52 -16.28 -17.89
CA LEU A 161 -2.10 -17.31 -18.76
C LEU A 161 -1.88 -17.00 -20.24
N PHE A 162 -2.12 -15.75 -20.65
CA PHE A 162 -1.90 -15.31 -22.03
C PHE A 162 -0.45 -15.53 -22.47
N PHE A 163 0.53 -15.08 -21.67
CA PHE A 163 1.94 -15.25 -22.02
C PHE A 163 2.38 -16.71 -22.01
N THR A 164 1.89 -17.49 -21.05
CA THR A 164 2.19 -18.93 -20.98
C THR A 164 1.67 -19.67 -22.21
N ILE A 165 0.47 -19.33 -22.71
CA ILE A 165 -0.12 -19.98 -23.89
C ILE A 165 0.50 -19.45 -25.19
N ALA A 166 0.60 -18.13 -25.34
CA ALA A 166 1.06 -17.49 -26.58
C ALA A 166 2.57 -17.70 -26.82
N PHE A 167 3.35 -17.82 -25.75
CA PHE A 167 4.81 -17.97 -25.82
C PHE A 167 5.30 -19.25 -25.15
N ALA A 168 4.50 -20.32 -25.16
CA ALA A 168 4.82 -21.58 -24.46
C ALA A 168 6.24 -22.14 -24.72
N SER A 169 6.81 -21.89 -25.89
CA SER A 169 8.17 -22.32 -26.26
C SER A 169 9.30 -21.45 -25.68
N ASN A 170 9.01 -20.23 -25.24
CA ASN A 170 9.99 -19.25 -24.76
C ASN A 170 9.67 -18.69 -23.36
N TYR A 171 8.47 -18.96 -22.83
CA TYR A 171 8.02 -18.46 -21.54
C TYR A 171 8.60 -19.32 -20.42
N GLU A 172 9.50 -18.72 -19.64
CA GLU A 172 10.25 -19.44 -18.62
C GLU A 172 9.72 -19.17 -17.21
N TYR A 173 9.98 -20.10 -16.29
CA TYR A 173 9.45 -20.09 -14.94
C TYR A 173 9.82 -18.81 -14.14
N TYR A 174 10.98 -18.20 -14.42
CA TYR A 174 11.40 -16.97 -13.74
C TYR A 174 10.58 -15.75 -14.17
N GLU A 175 9.92 -15.78 -15.33
CA GLU A 175 9.02 -14.72 -15.78
C GLU A 175 7.75 -14.69 -14.94
N VAL A 176 7.31 -15.85 -14.43
CA VAL A 176 6.26 -15.94 -13.42
C VAL A 176 6.69 -15.25 -12.13
N ILE A 177 7.96 -15.38 -11.72
CA ILE A 177 8.52 -14.71 -10.54
C ILE A 177 8.52 -13.19 -10.71
N ALA A 178 8.92 -12.69 -11.88
CA ALA A 178 8.84 -11.27 -12.22
C ALA A 178 7.39 -10.75 -12.16
N ASN A 179 6.44 -11.52 -12.71
CA ASN A 179 5.02 -11.20 -12.67
C ASN A 179 4.47 -11.10 -11.24
N TYR A 180 4.95 -11.92 -10.31
CA TYR A 180 4.58 -11.78 -8.90
C TYR A 180 4.99 -10.43 -8.29
N VAL A 181 6.16 -9.91 -8.65
CA VAL A 181 6.61 -8.59 -8.17
C VAL A 181 5.72 -7.48 -8.72
N TYR A 182 5.32 -7.55 -10.01
CA TYR A 182 4.39 -6.58 -10.61
C TYR A 182 3.04 -6.54 -9.88
N VAL A 183 2.49 -7.70 -9.48
CA VAL A 183 1.24 -7.77 -8.70
C VAL A 183 1.36 -6.95 -7.41
N ILE A 184 2.48 -7.07 -6.69
CA ILE A 184 2.69 -6.35 -5.43
C ILE A 184 2.80 -4.84 -5.67
N PHE A 185 3.45 -4.44 -6.76
CA PHE A 185 3.51 -3.04 -7.18
C PHE A 185 2.14 -2.45 -7.47
N ASP A 186 1.35 -3.11 -8.31
CA ASP A 186 -0.01 -2.68 -8.68
C ASP A 186 -0.90 -2.58 -7.45
N LEU A 187 -0.82 -3.57 -6.56
CA LEU A 187 -1.55 -3.58 -5.29
C LEU A 187 -1.10 -2.45 -4.36
N THR A 188 0.19 -2.13 -4.33
CA THR A 188 0.73 -1.03 -3.51
C THR A 188 0.26 0.31 -4.04
N GLY A 189 0.26 0.51 -5.37
CA GLY A 189 -0.30 1.70 -6.01
C GLY A 189 -1.79 1.85 -5.73
N LEU A 190 -2.57 0.78 -5.94
CA LEU A 190 -3.99 0.76 -5.63
C LEU A 190 -4.26 1.07 -4.15
N TYR A 191 -3.50 0.47 -3.24
CA TYR A 191 -3.59 0.74 -1.81
C TYR A 191 -3.37 2.23 -1.51
N CYS A 192 -2.32 2.83 -2.06
CA CYS A 192 -2.02 4.25 -1.87
C CYS A 192 -3.17 5.15 -2.36
N VAL A 193 -3.71 4.87 -3.57
CA VAL A 193 -4.86 5.60 -4.12
C VAL A 193 -6.08 5.49 -3.19
N ARG A 194 -6.36 4.31 -2.65
CA ARG A 194 -7.50 4.10 -1.74
C ARG A 194 -7.32 4.83 -0.41
N ILE A 195 -6.12 4.79 0.18
CA ILE A 195 -5.80 5.54 1.40
C ILE A 195 -6.03 7.04 1.18
N MET A 196 -5.47 7.57 0.10
CA MET A 196 -5.60 8.98 -0.27
C MET A 196 -7.06 9.39 -0.47
N ARG A 197 -7.85 8.53 -1.11
CA ARG A 197 -9.28 8.78 -1.31
C ARG A 197 -10.04 8.86 0.01
N ILE A 198 -9.77 7.96 0.97
CA ILE A 198 -10.40 7.97 2.29
C ILE A 198 -10.02 9.23 3.07
N ILE A 199 -8.74 9.61 3.06
CA ILE A 199 -8.24 10.79 3.76
C ILE A 199 -8.87 12.07 3.20
N ARG A 200 -9.21 12.11 1.90
CA ARG A 200 -9.84 13.27 1.26
C ARG A 200 -11.32 13.45 1.62
N GLU A 201 -12.04 12.40 2.00
CA GLU A 201 -13.50 12.49 2.18
C GLU A 201 -13.96 13.46 3.29
N PRO A 202 -13.32 13.55 4.46
CA PRO A 202 -13.67 14.58 5.45
C PRO A 202 -13.63 16.01 4.88
N LEU A 203 -12.66 16.33 4.03
CA LEU A 203 -12.54 17.65 3.39
C LEU A 203 -13.66 17.89 2.37
N ARG A 204 -14.09 16.84 1.66
CA ARG A 204 -15.22 16.94 0.74
C ARG A 204 -16.52 17.23 1.50
N LEU A 205 -16.78 16.48 2.58
CA LEU A 205 -17.94 16.72 3.44
C LEU A 205 -17.90 18.12 4.06
N TRP A 206 -16.71 18.59 4.43
CA TRP A 206 -16.52 19.97 4.90
C TRP A 206 -16.91 21.00 3.86
N LEU A 207 -16.45 20.85 2.61
CA LEU A 207 -16.82 21.77 1.52
C LEU A 207 -18.32 21.81 1.27
N ASP A 208 -19.00 20.66 1.38
CA ASP A 208 -20.46 20.58 1.23
C ASP A 208 -21.19 21.28 2.39
N ASP A 209 -20.72 21.11 3.62
CA ASP A 209 -21.27 21.85 4.78
C ASP A 209 -21.12 23.37 4.62
N VAL A 210 -19.93 23.85 4.24
CA VAL A 210 -19.66 25.29 4.11
C VAL A 210 -20.57 25.94 3.07
N LYS A 211 -20.90 25.22 1.99
CA LYS A 211 -21.87 25.71 0.99
C LYS A 211 -23.28 25.86 1.56
N ASN A 212 -23.62 25.05 2.56
CA ASN A 212 -24.94 25.02 3.20
C ASN A 212 -25.00 25.84 4.51
N VAL A 213 -23.95 26.60 4.86
CA VAL A 213 -23.82 27.38 6.12
C VAL A 213 -24.79 28.57 6.23
N GLN A 214 -25.57 28.88 5.20
CA GLN A 214 -26.48 30.05 5.18
C GLN A 214 -27.55 30.07 6.30
N HIS A 215 -27.66 29.02 7.12
CA HIS A 215 -28.66 28.89 8.19
C HIS A 215 -28.09 28.70 9.61
N VAL A 216 -26.79 28.94 9.84
CA VAL A 216 -26.19 28.78 11.18
C VAL A 216 -26.29 30.10 11.97
N ASP A 217 -27.04 30.08 13.08
CA ASP A 217 -27.16 31.19 14.03
C ASP A 217 -25.80 31.67 14.57
N HIS A 218 -25.73 32.95 14.98
CA HIS A 218 -24.49 33.60 15.41
C HIS A 218 -23.75 32.88 16.54
N GLU A 219 -24.46 32.26 17.49
CA GLU A 219 -23.86 31.46 18.58
C GLU A 219 -23.36 30.09 18.12
N GLY A 220 -23.97 29.52 17.08
CA GLY A 220 -23.57 28.25 16.47
C GLY A 220 -22.32 28.36 15.59
N LYS A 221 -22.00 29.56 15.09
CA LYS A 221 -20.87 29.79 14.17
C LYS A 221 -19.51 29.45 14.80
N ALA A 222 -19.24 29.87 16.03
CA ALA A 222 -17.94 29.60 16.67
C ALA A 222 -17.71 28.10 16.91
N SER A 223 -18.73 27.39 17.41
CA SER A 223 -18.69 25.94 17.60
C SER A 223 -18.51 25.19 16.27
N PHE A 224 -19.21 25.64 15.21
CA PHE A 224 -19.07 25.11 13.86
C PHE A 224 -17.64 25.27 13.33
N TRP A 225 -17.05 26.47 13.38
CA TRP A 225 -15.69 26.71 12.90
C TRP A 225 -14.63 25.95 13.70
N ASN A 226 -14.78 25.85 15.02
CA ASN A 226 -13.89 25.03 15.85
C ASN A 226 -13.93 23.54 15.47
N LYS A 227 -15.14 23.01 15.23
CA LYS A 227 -15.31 21.63 14.75
C LYS A 227 -14.67 21.43 13.37
N MET A 228 -14.79 22.41 12.47
CA MET A 228 -14.20 22.34 11.14
C MET A 228 -12.67 22.40 11.17
N LEU A 229 -12.10 23.31 11.95
CA LEU A 229 -10.65 23.39 12.14
C LEU A 229 -10.10 22.07 12.69
N ARG A 230 -10.79 21.44 13.64
CA ARG A 230 -10.41 20.14 14.17
C ARG A 230 -10.40 19.05 13.10
N ILE A 231 -11.43 18.97 12.26
CA ILE A 231 -11.50 17.98 11.16
C ILE A 231 -10.35 18.21 10.17
N TYR A 232 -10.06 19.47 9.84
CA TYR A 232 -8.95 19.84 8.96
C TYR A 232 -7.61 19.39 9.56
N LEU A 233 -7.34 19.69 10.82
CA LEU A 233 -6.09 19.31 11.50
C LEU A 233 -5.91 17.79 11.57
N GLU A 234 -6.95 17.03 11.92
CA GLU A 234 -6.91 15.55 11.94
C GLU A 234 -6.66 14.98 10.54
N THR A 235 -7.25 15.59 9.50
CA THR A 235 -7.05 15.16 8.11
C THR A 235 -5.64 15.47 7.61
N LEU A 236 -5.13 16.66 7.92
CA LEU A 236 -3.78 17.08 7.56
C LEU A 236 -2.74 16.19 8.24
N ASP A 237 -2.91 15.88 9.51
CA ASP A 237 -2.02 15.01 10.26
C ASP A 237 -2.02 13.57 9.69
N ALA A 238 -3.20 13.02 9.38
CA ALA A 238 -3.30 11.73 8.69
C ALA A 238 -2.62 11.74 7.31
N TYR A 239 -2.78 12.83 6.55
CA TYR A 239 -2.11 13.02 5.26
C TYR A 239 -0.59 13.06 5.41
N GLN A 240 -0.05 13.76 6.42
CA GLN A 240 1.39 13.81 6.67
C GLN A 240 1.95 12.43 7.04
N VAL A 241 1.24 11.66 7.87
CA VAL A 241 1.62 10.28 8.20
C VAL A 241 1.56 9.38 6.96
N ALA A 242 0.52 9.51 6.14
CA ALA A 242 0.39 8.78 4.89
C ALA A 242 1.53 9.13 3.92
N ALA A 243 1.81 10.43 3.74
CA ALA A 243 2.91 10.91 2.92
C ALA A 243 4.24 10.33 3.38
N ARG A 244 4.59 10.41 4.67
CA ARG A 244 5.84 9.81 5.18
C ARG A 244 5.94 8.29 5.03
N THR A 245 4.80 7.61 4.96
CA THR A 245 4.72 6.14 4.77
C THR A 245 4.83 5.75 3.30
N ILE A 246 4.32 6.58 2.39
CA ILE A 246 4.20 6.31 0.95
C ILE A 246 5.33 6.96 0.15
N GLN A 247 5.84 8.11 0.60
CA GLN A 247 6.84 8.94 -0.09
C GLN A 247 8.12 8.19 -0.46
N PRO A 248 8.70 7.31 0.39
CA PRO A 248 9.86 6.52 -0.04
C PRO A 248 9.55 5.69 -1.31
N GLY A 249 8.33 5.15 -1.40
CA GLY A 249 7.79 4.45 -2.57
C GLY A 249 7.72 5.33 -3.83
N VAL A 250 7.21 6.54 -3.67
CA VAL A 250 6.96 7.49 -4.77
C VAL A 250 8.25 8.13 -5.26
N SER A 251 9.18 8.49 -4.37
CA SER A 251 10.44 9.15 -4.73
C SER A 251 11.36 8.29 -5.59
N LEU A 252 11.19 6.97 -5.59
CA LEU A 252 11.99 6.05 -6.41
C LEU A 252 11.34 5.82 -7.79
N ILE A 253 10.02 5.95 -7.89
CA ILE A 253 9.26 5.82 -9.15
C ILE A 253 9.39 7.08 -10.02
N PHE A 254 9.54 8.27 -9.42
CA PHE A 254 9.54 9.56 -10.13
C PHE A 254 10.91 10.24 -10.26
N ASN A 255 12.01 9.63 -9.79
CA ASN A 255 13.38 10.13 -9.99
C ASN A 255 14.11 9.46 -11.18
N TYR A 256 13.36 8.82 -12.07
CA TYR A 256 13.83 8.37 -13.39
C TYR A 256 13.07 9.10 -14.49
#